data_AF-A0A023G720-F1
#
_entry.id   AF-A0A023G720-F1
#
_cell.length_a   1.000
_cell.length_b   1.000
_cell.length_c   1.000
_cell.angle_alpha   90.00
_cell.angle_beta   90.00
_cell.angle_gamma   90.00
#
_symmetry.space_group_name_H-M   'P 1'
#
loop_
_entity.id
_entity.type
_entity.pdbx_description
1 polymer ?
#
loop_
_entity_poly.entity_id
_entity_poly.type
_entity_poly.pdbx_seq_one_letter_code
_entity_poly.pdbx_strand_id
1 'polypeptide(L)'
;MMQIVQELCKRPGLNRCGFDMPAIYIPDANKQAVRCINQIEEVCKEIEKTINQTVQNALNSLEYDCEQLSNEVLLRISQDNKARSENLSTGGRGVCLGLFGLALPSLLLLNLALRSVPQETLHTYLGPAMVDFLFLFTLPLQVLSGLVPDPFRLGVAVALFAASIFILLVAKWQSRLKPILTRQQKRTLVDAQGYLTNFVKPKKQRLYEEYLRQSVADYDL
;
A
#
# COMPACT_ATOMS: atom_id res chain seq x y z
N MET A 1 50.76 32.16 -23.30
CA MET A 1 49.52 31.71 -22.62
C MET A 1 48.27 31.74 -23.53
N MET A 2 48.33 32.35 -24.72
CA MET A 2 47.21 32.35 -25.68
C MET A 2 47.08 31.03 -26.49
N GLN A 3 48.18 30.28 -26.64
CA GLN A 3 48.22 29.05 -27.44
C GLN A 3 47.52 27.84 -26.79
N ILE A 4 47.55 27.69 -25.46
CA ILE A 4 46.91 26.53 -24.79
C ILE A 4 45.38 26.62 -24.88
N VAL A 5 44.84 27.82 -24.67
CA VAL A 5 43.39 28.07 -24.73
C VAL A 5 42.87 27.95 -26.17
N GLN A 6 43.64 28.43 -27.16
CA GLN A 6 43.29 28.28 -28.58
C GLN A 6 43.32 26.81 -29.06
N GLU A 7 44.25 25.98 -28.57
CA GLU A 7 44.31 24.56 -28.92
C GLU A 7 43.17 23.73 -28.30
N LEU A 8 42.68 24.11 -27.11
CA LEU A 8 41.52 23.48 -26.48
C LEU A 8 40.20 23.84 -27.21
N CYS A 9 40.05 25.10 -27.65
CA CYS A 9 38.88 25.55 -28.42
C CYS A 9 38.82 25.00 -29.86
N LYS A 10 39.94 24.52 -30.42
CA LYS A 10 39.98 23.88 -31.76
C LYS A 10 39.36 22.48 -31.81
N ARG A 11 39.09 21.83 -30.67
CA ARG A 11 38.49 20.49 -30.63
C ARG A 11 36.96 20.59 -30.42
N PRO A 12 36.14 20.46 -31.49
CA PRO A 12 34.70 20.71 -31.43
C PRO A 12 33.90 19.76 -30.52
N GLY A 13 34.52 18.67 -30.05
CA GLY A 13 33.90 17.73 -29.10
C GLY A 13 34.07 18.10 -27.62
N LEU A 14 35.03 18.98 -27.27
CA LEU A 14 35.32 19.36 -25.88
C LEU A 14 34.58 20.64 -25.45
N ASN A 15 34.09 21.42 -26.41
CA ASN A 15 33.42 22.72 -26.20
C ASN A 15 31.89 22.63 -26.05
N ARG A 16 31.33 21.42 -25.88
CA ARG A 16 29.88 21.27 -25.59
C ARG A 16 29.53 21.62 -24.15
N CYS A 17 30.52 21.62 -23.25
CA CYS A 17 30.45 22.22 -21.93
C CYS A 17 31.31 23.48 -21.98
N GLY A 18 30.71 24.62 -22.35
CA GLY A 18 31.41 25.89 -22.55
C GLY A 18 32.27 26.25 -21.35
N PHE A 19 33.59 26.19 -21.54
CA PHE A 19 34.56 26.68 -20.56
C PHE A 19 34.86 28.14 -20.93
N ASP A 20 34.03 29.05 -20.44
CA ASP A 20 34.30 30.49 -20.52
C ASP A 20 35.22 30.84 -19.35
N MET A 21 36.53 30.63 -19.53
CA MET A 21 37.50 30.82 -18.46
C MET A 21 38.00 32.28 -18.48
N PRO A 22 37.70 33.09 -17.44
CA PRO A 22 38.11 34.48 -17.39
C PRO A 22 39.62 34.65 -17.29
N ALA A 23 40.11 35.81 -17.69
CA ALA A 23 41.54 36.10 -17.73
C ALA A 23 42.11 36.29 -16.33
N ILE A 24 42.76 35.25 -15.80
CA ILE A 24 43.51 35.33 -14.54
C ILE A 24 44.92 35.87 -14.84
N TYR A 25 45.27 37.02 -14.27
CA TYR A 25 46.59 37.64 -14.40
C TYR A 25 47.42 37.43 -13.13
N ILE A 26 48.63 36.87 -13.29
CA ILE A 26 49.62 36.73 -12.21
C ILE A 26 50.66 37.84 -12.39
N PRO A 27 50.76 38.82 -11.48
CA PRO A 27 51.71 39.92 -11.61
C PRO A 27 53.16 39.42 -11.51
N ASP A 28 54.00 39.89 -12.43
CA ASP A 28 55.43 39.60 -12.51
C ASP A 28 56.21 40.76 -11.87
N ALA A 29 57.10 40.48 -10.91
CA ALA A 29 57.71 41.50 -10.04
C ALA A 29 58.54 42.57 -10.78
N ASN A 30 58.94 42.28 -12.03
CA ASN A 30 59.79 43.12 -12.87
C ASN A 30 59.04 43.91 -13.98
N LYS A 31 57.71 43.86 -14.05
CA LYS A 31 56.93 44.58 -15.08
C LYS A 31 55.91 45.56 -14.49
N GLN A 32 55.80 46.72 -15.13
CA GLN A 32 54.91 47.82 -14.74
C GLN A 32 53.43 47.40 -14.69
N ALA A 33 52.69 48.01 -13.76
CA ALA A 33 51.31 47.70 -13.42
C ALA A 33 50.40 47.55 -14.66
N VAL A 34 49.92 46.33 -14.88
CA VAL A 34 48.97 46.00 -15.95
C VAL A 34 47.56 46.42 -15.50
N ARG A 35 46.83 47.13 -16.38
CA ARG A 35 45.46 47.62 -16.15
C ARG A 35 44.37 46.54 -16.33
N CYS A 36 44.70 45.27 -16.10
CA CYS A 36 43.71 44.17 -16.12
C CYS A 36 43.13 44.01 -14.73
N ILE A 37 41.80 44.05 -14.64
CA ILE A 37 41.07 43.72 -13.40
C ILE A 37 41.09 42.20 -13.26
N ASN A 38 41.64 41.70 -12.16
CA ASN A 38 41.68 40.26 -11.90
C ASN A 38 40.28 39.78 -11.49
N GLN A 39 39.74 38.80 -12.22
CA GLN A 39 38.37 38.30 -12.01
C GLN A 39 38.29 37.09 -11.06
N ILE A 40 39.41 36.70 -10.41
CA ILE A 40 39.42 35.58 -9.44
C ILE A 40 38.31 35.74 -8.40
N GLU A 41 38.13 36.95 -7.85
CA GLU A 41 37.11 37.23 -6.83
C GLU A 41 35.68 36.96 -7.34
N GLU A 42 35.38 37.38 -8.58
CA GLU A 42 34.07 37.17 -9.21
C GLU A 42 33.81 35.69 -9.46
N VAL A 43 34.82 34.95 -9.92
CA VAL A 43 34.74 33.50 -10.14
C VAL A 43 34.54 32.76 -8.82
N CYS A 44 35.30 33.10 -7.78
CA CYS A 44 35.14 32.51 -6.45
C CYS A 44 33.73 32.73 -5.92
N LYS A 45 33.20 33.95 -6.07
CA LYS A 45 31.83 34.29 -5.67
C LYS A 45 30.76 33.54 -6.46
N GLU A 46 30.96 33.34 -7.76
CA GLU A 46 30.05 32.56 -8.59
C GLU A 46 30.07 31.07 -8.23
N ILE A 47 31.26 30.50 -7.97
CA ILE A 47 31.42 29.13 -7.48
C ILE A 47 30.70 28.96 -6.14
N GLU A 48 30.93 29.87 -5.19
CA GLU A 48 30.30 29.85 -3.86
C GLU A 48 28.77 29.93 -3.97
N LYS A 49 28.25 30.85 -4.81
CA LYS A 49 26.81 30.96 -5.06
C LYS A 49 26.24 29.67 -5.66
N THR A 50 26.94 29.07 -6.62
CA THR A 50 26.51 27.84 -7.28
C THR A 50 26.48 26.67 -6.30
N ILE A 51 27.49 26.56 -5.43
CA ILE A 51 27.54 25.56 -4.36
C ILE A 51 26.37 25.75 -3.40
N ASN A 52 26.17 26.97 -2.89
CA ASN A 52 25.05 27.32 -2.00
C ASN A 52 23.70 26.91 -2.59
N GLN A 53 23.45 27.30 -3.83
CA GLN A 53 22.19 27.04 -4.50
C GLN A 53 22.00 25.52 -4.75
N THR A 54 23.07 24.81 -5.12
CA THR A 54 23.03 23.36 -5.34
C THR A 54 22.75 22.60 -4.05
N VAL A 55 23.41 22.96 -2.94
CA VAL A 55 23.22 22.33 -1.63
C VAL A 55 21.80 22.57 -1.11
N GLN A 56 21.31 23.80 -1.18
CA GLN A 56 19.94 24.13 -0.76
C GLN A 56 18.91 23.38 -1.59
N ASN A 57 19.05 23.37 -2.93
CA ASN A 57 18.14 22.64 -3.80
C ASN A 57 18.14 21.14 -3.52
N ALA A 58 19.30 20.54 -3.28
CA ALA A 58 19.41 19.12 -2.96
C ALA A 58 18.75 18.78 -1.62
N LEU A 59 18.98 19.59 -0.56
CA LEU A 59 18.37 19.37 0.75
C LEU A 59 16.85 19.59 0.76
N ASN A 60 16.36 20.55 -0.02
CA ASN A 60 14.92 20.80 -0.18
C ASN A 60 14.25 19.67 -0.96
N SER A 61 14.89 19.19 -2.04
CA SER A 61 14.39 18.05 -2.81
C SER A 61 14.33 16.79 -1.95
N LEU A 62 15.38 16.53 -1.15
CA LEU A 62 15.40 15.40 -0.20
C LEU A 62 14.25 15.46 0.81
N GLU A 63 13.94 16.64 1.34
CA GLU A 63 12.81 16.82 2.26
C GLU A 63 11.48 16.52 1.58
N TYR A 64 11.25 17.13 0.41
CA TYR A 64 10.06 16.91 -0.38
C TYR A 64 9.84 15.42 -0.69
N ASP A 65 10.89 14.73 -1.15
CA ASP A 65 10.84 13.30 -1.46
C ASP A 65 10.53 12.46 -0.21
N CYS A 66 11.12 12.81 0.94
CA CYS A 66 10.84 12.12 2.21
C CYS A 66 9.39 12.31 2.67
N GLU A 67 8.84 13.51 2.51
CA GLU A 67 7.45 13.79 2.84
C GLU A 67 6.50 13.05 1.90
N GLN A 68 6.78 13.07 0.60
CA GLN A 68 5.97 12.37 -0.39
C GLN A 68 5.98 10.86 -0.13
N LEU A 69 7.14 10.27 0.14
CA LEU A 69 7.27 8.86 0.47
C LEU A 69 6.56 8.51 1.79
N SER A 70 6.68 9.35 2.81
CA SER A 70 5.99 9.17 4.10
C SER A 70 4.47 9.18 3.92
N ASN A 71 3.95 10.13 3.13
CA ASN A 71 2.53 10.24 2.84
C ASN A 71 2.01 9.03 2.06
N GLU A 72 2.75 8.55 1.07
CA GLU A 72 2.39 7.36 0.29
C GLU A 72 2.38 6.08 1.16
N VAL A 73 3.34 5.95 2.08
CA VAL A 73 3.37 4.84 3.05
C VAL A 73 2.16 4.89 3.97
N LEU A 74 1.84 6.06 4.54
CA LEU A 74 0.66 6.26 5.39
C LEU A 74 -0.64 5.95 4.64
N LEU A 75 -0.75 6.43 3.41
CA LEU A 75 -1.89 6.17 2.54
C LEU A 75 -2.05 4.67 2.29
N ARG A 76 -0.98 3.95 1.93
CA ARG A 76 -1.03 2.49 1.76
C ARG A 76 -1.43 1.74 3.03
N ILE A 77 -0.91 2.12 4.20
CA ILE A 77 -1.29 1.51 5.48
C ILE A 77 -2.78 1.76 5.78
N SER A 78 -3.27 2.96 5.50
CA SER A 78 -4.68 3.30 5.71
C SER A 78 -5.61 2.51 4.79
N GLN A 79 -5.24 2.35 3.51
CA GLN A 79 -5.97 1.56 2.53
C GLN A 79 -6.00 0.07 2.93
N ASP A 80 -4.88 -0.48 3.41
CA ASP A 80 -4.80 -1.85 3.92
C ASP A 80 -5.73 -2.07 5.13
N ASN A 81 -5.72 -1.14 6.10
CA ASN A 81 -6.61 -1.21 7.26
C ASN A 81 -8.10 -1.18 6.85
N LYS A 82 -8.45 -0.33 5.88
CA LYS A 82 -9.81 -0.27 5.33
C LYS A 82 -10.18 -1.56 4.61
N ALA A 83 -9.31 -2.07 3.74
CA ALA A 83 -9.52 -3.34 3.04
C ALA A 83 -9.68 -4.51 4.02
N ARG A 84 -8.94 -4.54 5.13
CA ARG A 84 -9.06 -5.56 6.17
C ARG A 84 -10.41 -5.52 6.88
N SER A 85 -10.90 -4.33 7.22
CA SER A 85 -12.23 -4.16 7.85
C SER A 85 -13.35 -4.58 6.89
N GLU A 86 -13.25 -4.16 5.63
CA GLU A 86 -14.21 -4.54 4.59
C GLU A 86 -14.19 -6.06 4.34
N ASN A 87 -13.01 -6.68 4.31
CA ASN A 87 -12.85 -8.13 4.17
C ASN A 87 -13.44 -8.89 5.34
N LEU A 88 -13.30 -8.39 6.58
CA LEU A 88 -13.91 -9.00 7.76
C LEU A 88 -15.45 -8.96 7.64
N SER A 89 -16.02 -7.80 7.27
CA SER A 89 -17.46 -7.65 7.11
C SER A 89 -18.00 -8.51 5.96
N THR A 90 -17.30 -8.51 4.82
CA THR A 90 -17.67 -9.27 3.62
C THR A 90 -17.55 -10.77 3.86
N GLY A 91 -16.47 -11.22 4.52
CA GLY A 91 -16.29 -12.60 4.94
C GLY A 91 -17.37 -13.06 5.91
N GLY A 92 -17.70 -12.25 6.92
CA GLY A 92 -18.79 -12.54 7.85
C GLY A 92 -20.15 -12.68 7.16
N ARG A 93 -20.50 -11.75 6.27
CA ARG A 93 -21.73 -11.83 5.45
C ARG A 93 -21.73 -13.09 4.57
N GLY A 94 -20.61 -13.41 3.93
CA GLY A 94 -20.45 -14.61 3.12
C GLY A 94 -20.64 -15.89 3.93
N VAL A 95 -20.07 -15.97 5.13
CA VAL A 95 -20.24 -17.12 6.05
C VAL A 95 -21.69 -17.23 6.51
N CYS A 96 -22.34 -16.12 6.93
CA CYS A 96 -23.74 -16.16 7.32
C CYS A 96 -24.65 -16.64 6.18
N LEU A 97 -24.49 -16.08 4.97
CA LEU A 97 -25.26 -16.51 3.79
C LEU A 97 -24.95 -17.96 3.42
N GLY A 98 -23.69 -18.40 3.56
CA GLY A 98 -23.29 -19.78 3.35
C GLY A 98 -23.95 -20.75 4.33
N LEU A 99 -23.99 -20.41 5.63
CA LEU A 99 -24.68 -21.20 6.65
C LEU A 99 -26.18 -21.29 6.38
N PHE A 100 -26.84 -20.17 6.03
CA PHE A 100 -28.26 -20.20 5.65
C PHE A 100 -28.52 -21.03 4.39
N GLY A 101 -27.68 -20.89 3.37
CA GLY A 101 -27.77 -21.67 2.13
C GLY A 101 -27.45 -23.16 2.31
N LEU A 102 -26.79 -23.56 3.40
CA LEU A 102 -26.53 -24.96 3.73
C LEU A 102 -27.59 -25.54 4.68
N ALA A 103 -28.10 -24.74 5.61
CA ALA A 103 -29.07 -25.17 6.61
C ALA A 103 -30.37 -25.69 5.97
N LEU A 104 -30.85 -25.00 4.93
CA LEU A 104 -32.10 -25.32 4.24
C LEU A 104 -32.06 -26.71 3.55
N PRO A 105 -31.05 -27.05 2.72
CA PRO A 105 -30.93 -28.37 2.12
C PRO A 105 -30.60 -29.45 3.16
N SER A 106 -29.85 -29.14 4.23
CA SER A 106 -29.66 -30.10 5.31
C SER A 106 -30.97 -30.44 6.04
N LEU A 107 -31.86 -29.46 6.23
CA LEU A 107 -33.16 -29.68 6.86
C LEU A 107 -34.08 -30.51 5.95
N LEU A 108 -34.06 -30.26 4.64
CA LEU A 108 -34.80 -31.05 3.64
C LEU A 108 -34.30 -32.51 3.60
N LEU A 109 -32.99 -32.72 3.60
CA LEU A 109 -32.39 -34.06 3.63
C LEU A 109 -32.70 -34.79 4.94
N LEU A 110 -32.62 -34.08 6.07
CA LEU A 110 -32.98 -34.62 7.39
C LEU A 110 -34.44 -35.06 7.44
N ASN A 111 -35.34 -34.24 6.90
CA ASN A 111 -36.77 -34.57 6.83
C ASN A 111 -37.03 -35.79 5.93
N LEU A 112 -36.35 -35.89 4.78
CA LEU A 112 -36.45 -37.05 3.90
C LEU A 112 -35.92 -38.33 4.58
N ALA A 113 -34.78 -38.24 5.28
CA ALA A 113 -34.19 -39.34 6.02
C ALA A 113 -35.12 -39.85 7.14
N LEU A 114 -35.67 -38.94 7.95
CA LEU A 114 -36.65 -39.25 9.00
C LEU A 114 -37.91 -39.90 8.45
N ARG A 115 -38.37 -39.50 7.25
CA ARG A 115 -39.53 -40.10 6.60
C ARG A 115 -39.26 -41.50 6.04
N SER A 116 -38.00 -41.78 5.69
CA SER A 116 -37.61 -43.08 5.13
C SER A 116 -37.39 -44.18 6.18
N VAL A 117 -37.20 -43.80 7.45
CA VAL A 117 -36.88 -44.72 8.54
C VAL A 117 -38.10 -44.88 9.48
N PRO A 118 -38.49 -46.12 9.86
CA PRO A 118 -39.55 -46.34 10.85
C PRO A 118 -39.21 -45.72 12.21
N GLN A 119 -40.21 -45.14 12.86
CA GLN A 119 -40.05 -44.45 14.15
C GLN A 119 -39.53 -45.37 15.27
N GLU A 120 -39.95 -46.64 15.26
CA GLU A 120 -39.50 -47.72 16.15
C GLU A 120 -37.98 -47.92 16.12
N THR A 121 -37.37 -47.91 14.93
CA THR A 121 -35.92 -48.05 14.76
C THR A 121 -35.17 -46.79 15.21
N LEU A 122 -35.74 -45.62 14.98
CA LEU A 122 -35.16 -44.34 15.40
C LEU A 122 -35.07 -44.20 16.92
N HIS A 123 -36.14 -44.54 17.64
CA HIS A 123 -36.15 -44.51 19.10
C HIS A 123 -35.18 -45.54 19.72
N THR A 124 -34.98 -46.67 19.04
CA THR A 124 -34.06 -47.73 19.50
C THR A 124 -32.59 -47.33 19.39
N TYR A 125 -32.18 -46.65 18.31
CA TYR A 125 -30.77 -46.31 18.07
C TYR A 125 -30.34 -44.92 18.57
N LEU A 126 -31.22 -43.92 18.50
CA LEU A 126 -30.90 -42.53 18.86
C LEU A 126 -31.36 -42.14 20.28
N GLY A 127 -32.24 -42.95 20.88
CA GLY A 127 -32.89 -42.66 22.15
C GLY A 127 -34.04 -41.65 22.01
N PRO A 128 -35.04 -41.69 22.90
CA PRO A 128 -36.26 -40.89 22.79
C PRO A 128 -36.00 -39.38 22.79
N ALA A 129 -35.08 -38.89 23.63
CA ALA A 129 -34.78 -37.46 23.75
C ALA A 129 -34.20 -36.83 22.47
N MET A 130 -33.39 -37.56 21.71
CA MET A 130 -32.80 -37.04 20.46
C MET A 130 -33.79 -37.08 19.30
N VAL A 131 -34.67 -38.10 19.27
CA VAL A 131 -35.74 -38.20 18.25
C VAL A 131 -36.73 -37.05 18.41
N ASP A 132 -37.15 -36.75 19.64
CA ASP A 132 -38.06 -35.63 19.92
C ASP A 132 -37.43 -34.28 19.52
N PHE A 133 -36.12 -34.12 19.74
CA PHE A 133 -35.38 -32.92 19.33
C PHE A 133 -35.26 -32.80 17.80
N LEU A 134 -35.03 -33.89 17.08
CA LEU A 134 -35.04 -33.92 15.60
C LEU A 134 -36.43 -33.60 15.03
N PHE A 135 -37.48 -34.11 15.64
CA PHE A 135 -38.86 -33.80 15.25
C PHE A 135 -39.20 -32.33 15.50
N LEU A 136 -38.73 -31.74 16.60
CA LEU A 136 -38.90 -30.31 16.88
C LEU A 136 -38.27 -29.43 15.78
N PHE A 137 -37.09 -29.78 15.29
CA PHE A 137 -36.40 -29.05 14.21
C PHE A 137 -37.08 -29.21 12.85
N THR A 138 -37.75 -30.34 12.60
CA THR A 138 -38.41 -30.62 11.32
C THR A 138 -39.90 -30.24 11.29
N LEU A 139 -40.49 -29.95 12.45
CA LEU A 139 -41.87 -29.51 12.65
C LEU A 139 -42.30 -28.31 11.76
N PRO A 140 -41.56 -27.19 11.68
CA PRO A 140 -41.97 -26.06 10.85
C PRO A 140 -41.99 -26.41 9.36
N LEU A 141 -41.10 -27.30 8.92
CA LEU A 141 -41.07 -27.80 7.55
C LEU A 141 -42.25 -28.74 7.25
N GLN A 142 -42.65 -29.57 8.22
CA GLN A 142 -43.82 -30.43 8.12
C GLN A 142 -45.10 -29.62 8.02
N VAL A 143 -45.28 -28.60 8.86
CA VAL A 143 -46.42 -27.66 8.79
C VAL A 143 -46.48 -26.98 7.43
N LEU A 144 -45.34 -26.49 6.92
CA LEU A 144 -45.26 -25.85 5.61
C LEU A 144 -45.60 -26.82 4.47
N SER A 145 -45.17 -28.08 4.56
CA SER A 145 -45.51 -29.12 3.58
C SER A 145 -46.99 -29.55 3.65
N GLY A 146 -47.62 -29.44 4.82
CA GLY A 146 -49.05 -29.74 5.02
C GLY A 146 -49.99 -28.74 4.36
N LEU A 147 -49.54 -27.49 4.19
CA LEU A 147 -50.26 -26.43 3.46
C LEU A 147 -50.26 -26.63 1.94
N VAL A 148 -49.36 -27.48 1.41
CA VAL A 148 -49.19 -27.70 -0.03
C VAL A 148 -49.93 -28.97 -0.47
N PRO A 149 -50.75 -28.91 -1.53
CA PRO A 149 -51.40 -30.10 -2.10
C PRO A 149 -50.37 -31.14 -2.55
N ASP A 150 -50.66 -32.43 -2.31
CA ASP A 150 -49.78 -33.56 -2.64
C ASP A 150 -49.12 -33.54 -4.03
N PRO A 151 -49.80 -33.19 -5.15
CA PRO A 151 -49.16 -33.19 -6.46
C PRO A 151 -48.05 -32.14 -6.61
N PHE A 152 -48.05 -31.06 -5.82
CA PHE A 152 -47.08 -29.96 -5.92
C PHE A 152 -45.93 -30.06 -4.91
N ARG A 153 -46.00 -30.97 -3.92
CA ARG A 153 -45.01 -31.08 -2.83
C ARG A 153 -43.58 -31.31 -3.34
N LEU A 154 -43.40 -32.19 -4.33
CA LEU A 154 -42.08 -32.48 -4.90
C LEU A 154 -41.53 -31.28 -5.67
N GLY A 155 -42.38 -30.58 -6.42
CA GLY A 155 -42.02 -29.35 -7.14
C GLY A 155 -41.56 -28.22 -6.19
N VAL A 156 -42.27 -28.02 -5.08
CA VAL A 156 -41.90 -27.04 -4.04
C VAL A 156 -40.58 -27.40 -3.37
N ALA A 157 -40.34 -28.68 -3.06
CA ALA A 157 -39.08 -29.14 -2.49
C ALA A 157 -37.88 -28.91 -3.44
N VAL A 158 -38.04 -29.23 -4.72
CA VAL A 158 -37.01 -28.97 -5.76
C VAL A 158 -36.77 -27.48 -5.92
N ALA A 159 -37.81 -26.64 -5.91
CA ALA A 159 -37.68 -25.19 -5.99
C ALA A 159 -36.93 -24.60 -4.79
N LEU A 160 -37.22 -25.07 -3.57
CA LEU A 160 -36.51 -24.67 -2.35
C LEU A 160 -35.03 -25.09 -2.40
N PHE A 161 -34.74 -26.29 -2.90
CA PHE A 161 -33.37 -26.77 -3.08
C PHE A 161 -32.60 -25.91 -4.10
N ALA A 162 -33.22 -25.59 -5.23
CA ALA A 162 -32.66 -24.70 -6.26
C ALA A 162 -32.42 -23.29 -5.72
N ALA A 163 -33.35 -22.73 -4.94
CA ALA A 163 -33.20 -21.45 -4.26
C ALA A 163 -32.01 -21.46 -3.29
N SER A 164 -31.78 -22.57 -2.60
CA SER A 164 -30.63 -22.71 -1.71
C SER A 164 -29.30 -22.74 -2.45
N ILE A 165 -29.23 -23.45 -3.58
CA ILE A 165 -28.05 -23.43 -4.47
C ILE A 165 -27.79 -22.01 -4.97
N PHE A 166 -28.84 -21.28 -5.35
CA PHE A 166 -28.72 -19.89 -5.78
C PHE A 166 -28.15 -19.00 -4.67
N ILE A 167 -28.62 -19.15 -3.43
CA ILE A 167 -28.08 -18.42 -2.27
C ILE A 167 -26.60 -18.75 -2.05
N LEU A 168 -26.19 -20.02 -2.18
CA LEU A 168 -24.78 -20.42 -2.07
C LEU A 168 -23.91 -19.82 -3.18
N LEU A 169 -24.43 -19.72 -4.41
CA LEU A 169 -23.74 -19.05 -5.51
C LEU A 169 -23.56 -17.54 -5.24
N VAL A 170 -24.60 -16.88 -4.74
CA VAL A 170 -24.54 -15.47 -4.33
C VAL A 170 -23.55 -15.28 -3.17
N ALA A 171 -23.57 -16.17 -2.17
CA ALA A 171 -22.63 -16.13 -1.05
C ALA A 171 -21.18 -16.25 -1.53
N LYS A 172 -20.91 -17.17 -2.48
CA LYS A 172 -19.58 -17.34 -3.09
C LYS A 172 -19.15 -16.10 -3.88
N TRP A 173 -20.08 -15.45 -4.59
CA TRP A 173 -19.77 -14.24 -5.35
C TRP A 173 -19.51 -13.04 -4.43
N GLN A 174 -20.32 -12.86 -3.39
CA GLN A 174 -20.16 -11.77 -2.44
C GLN A 174 -18.92 -11.94 -1.55
N SER A 175 -18.47 -13.17 -1.29
CA SER A 175 -17.31 -13.44 -0.44
C SER A 175 -15.94 -13.16 -1.10
N ARG A 176 -15.88 -12.46 -2.23
CA ARG A 176 -14.61 -12.07 -2.87
C ARG A 176 -13.87 -11.05 -1.99
N LEU A 177 -12.78 -11.51 -1.38
CA LEU A 177 -11.93 -10.70 -0.52
C LEU A 177 -10.98 -9.84 -1.36
N LYS A 178 -10.74 -8.60 -0.90
CA LYS A 178 -9.73 -7.70 -1.47
C LYS A 178 -8.33 -8.15 -1.06
N PRO A 179 -7.30 -7.94 -1.90
CA PRO A 179 -5.92 -8.20 -1.51
C PRO A 179 -5.52 -7.29 -0.34
N ILE A 180 -4.84 -7.86 0.65
CA ILE A 180 -4.30 -7.16 1.83
C ILE A 180 -2.78 -7.33 1.88
N LEU A 181 -2.08 -6.38 2.50
CA LEU A 181 -0.65 -6.46 2.70
C LEU A 181 -0.32 -7.62 3.63
N THR A 182 0.78 -8.32 3.34
CA THR A 182 1.30 -9.32 4.27
C THR A 182 1.86 -8.65 5.53
N ARG A 183 1.91 -9.38 6.64
CA ARG A 183 2.48 -8.87 7.90
C ARG A 183 3.92 -8.39 7.72
N GLN A 184 4.68 -9.06 6.86
CA GLN A 184 6.06 -8.68 6.53
C GLN A 184 6.08 -7.36 5.76
N GLN A 185 5.29 -7.23 4.69
CA GLN A 185 5.20 -6.00 3.90
C GLN A 185 4.76 -4.79 4.73
N LYS A 186 3.80 -4.99 5.64
CA LYS A 186 3.35 -3.95 6.57
C LYS A 186 4.46 -3.54 7.52
N ARG A 187 5.19 -4.51 8.08
CA ARG A 187 6.32 -4.23 8.97
C ARG A 187 7.42 -3.45 8.25
N THR A 188 7.79 -3.85 7.03
CA THR A 188 8.80 -3.13 6.24
C THR A 188 8.39 -1.69 5.93
N LEU A 189 7.11 -1.43 5.68
CA LEU A 189 6.60 -0.07 5.44
C LEU A 189 6.66 0.79 6.72
N VAL A 190 6.28 0.22 7.86
CA VAL A 190 6.38 0.91 9.16
C VAL A 190 7.83 1.19 9.54
N ASP A 191 8.73 0.22 9.32
CA ASP A 191 10.16 0.38 9.57
C ASP A 191 10.76 1.46 8.65
N ALA A 192 10.37 1.50 7.37
CA ALA A 192 10.78 2.54 6.43
C ALA A 192 10.28 3.93 6.85
N GLN A 193 9.03 4.04 7.30
CA GLN A 193 8.49 5.29 7.84
C GLN A 193 9.24 5.76 9.09
N GLY A 194 9.56 4.83 9.99
CA GLY A 194 10.36 5.09 11.18
C GLY A 194 11.76 5.59 10.83
N TYR A 195 12.39 4.99 9.82
CA TYR A 195 13.68 5.43 9.32
C TYR A 195 13.64 6.85 8.73
N LEU A 196 12.65 7.16 7.89
CA LEU A 196 12.47 8.50 7.31
C LEU A 196 12.30 9.56 8.40
N THR A 197 11.45 9.28 9.38
CA THR A 197 11.10 10.25 10.42
C THR A 197 12.22 10.44 11.44
N ASN A 198 12.83 9.35 11.90
CA ASN A 198 13.78 9.39 13.02
C ASN A 198 15.24 9.56 12.59
N PHE A 199 15.58 9.20 11.35
CA PHE A 199 16.96 9.25 10.88
C PHE A 199 17.17 10.29 9.78
N VAL A 200 16.35 10.27 8.73
CA VAL A 200 16.58 11.13 7.56
C VAL A 200 16.29 12.61 7.87
N LYS A 201 15.15 12.91 8.53
CA LYS A 201 14.82 14.29 8.91
C LYS A 201 15.85 14.94 9.83
N PRO A 202 16.29 14.31 10.94
CA PRO A 202 17.33 14.89 11.80
C PRO A 202 18.69 15.00 11.10
N LYS A 203 19.04 14.02 10.25
CA LYS A 203 20.30 14.07 9.51
C LYS A 203 20.35 15.21 8.51
N LYS A 204 19.23 15.55 7.86
CA LYS A 204 19.10 16.76 7.03
C LYS A 204 19.38 18.03 7.84
N GLN A 205 18.74 18.18 9.00
CA GLN A 205 18.94 19.35 9.88
C GLN A 205 20.41 19.52 10.25
N ARG A 206 21.06 18.42 10.65
CA ARG A 206 22.49 18.43 10.98
C ARG A 206 23.38 18.82 9.80
N LEU A 207 23.11 18.28 8.60
CA LEU A 207 23.86 18.64 7.39
C LEU A 207 23.69 20.11 7.02
N TYR A 208 22.49 20.65 7.21
CA TYR A 208 22.20 22.07 6.96
C TYR A 208 22.94 22.97 7.96
N GLU A 209 22.94 22.61 9.25
CA GLU A 209 23.69 23.33 10.29
C GLU A 209 25.21 23.28 10.07
N GLU A 210 25.74 22.11 9.71
CA GLU A 210 27.17 21.93 9.42
C GLU A 210 27.60 22.75 8.20
N TYR A 211 26.76 22.77 7.16
CA TYR A 211 26.97 23.60 5.98
C TYR A 211 27.00 25.09 6.35
N LEU A 212 25.96 25.59 7.05
CA LEU A 212 25.90 26.99 7.49
C LEU A 212 27.11 27.39 8.35
N ARG A 213 27.56 26.48 9.24
CA ARG A 213 28.72 26.73 10.10
C ARG A 213 30.01 26.87 9.28
N GLN A 214 30.21 26.04 8.27
CA GLN A 214 31.37 26.14 7.38
C GLN A 214 31.31 27.43 6.56
N SER A 215 30.15 27.78 6.02
CA SER A 215 29.99 29.00 5.22
C SER A 215 30.23 30.29 6.01
N VAL A 216 29.94 30.32 7.31
CA VAL A 216 30.13 31.52 8.15
C VAL A 216 31.56 31.58 8.73
N ALA A 217 32.17 30.44 9.07
CA ALA A 217 33.51 30.41 9.65
C ALA A 217 34.62 30.87 8.69
N ASP A 218 34.42 30.75 7.38
CA ASP A 218 35.40 31.17 6.37
C ASP A 218 35.44 32.70 6.14
N TYR A 219 34.50 33.48 6.68
CA TYR A 219 34.48 34.95 6.55
C TYR A 219 35.25 35.69 7.69
N ASP A 220 35.66 35.00 8.75
CA ASP A 220 36.27 35.59 9.96
C ASP A 220 37.80 35.38 10.07
N LEU A 221 38.49 34.90 9.02
CA LEU A 221 39.95 34.68 8.96
C LEU A 221 40.58 35.50 7.82
#